data_AF-A0A6J6PH92-F1
#
_entry.id   AF-A0A6J6PH92-F1
#
_cell.length_a   1.000
_cell.length_b   1.000
_cell.length_c   1.000
_cell.angle_alpha   90.00
_cell.angle_beta   90.00
_cell.angle_gamma   90.00
#
_symmetry.space_group_name_H-M   'P 1'
#
loop_
_entity.id
_entity.type
_entity.pdbx_description
1 polymer ?
#
loop_
_entity_poly.entity_id
_entity_poly.type
_entity_poly.pdbx_seq_one_letter_code
_entity_poly.pdbx_strand_id
1 'polypeptide(L)'
;MQYNGIVGQALVATIAAIAGVLWAYKSKRIRVTPKFTRVMMGALFGYLILGFGSMIGSFFGLGNGMGLYGLSGFGPLLAVGGVLLATFFLVMDFDQIEKMIASGAPQEQSWRAGFALMVTVVWLYLEVLRLISILRRD
;
A
#
# COMPACT_ATOMS: atom_id res chain seq x y z
N MET A 1 -4.02 -17.20 -23.00
CA MET A 1 -4.27 -15.75 -23.09
C MET A 1 -4.92 -15.20 -21.81
N GLN A 2 -4.39 -15.52 -20.62
CA GLN A 2 -5.12 -15.38 -19.34
C GLN A 2 -4.53 -14.33 -18.38
N TYR A 3 -3.90 -13.28 -18.93
CA TYR A 3 -3.54 -12.05 -18.20
C TYR A 3 -4.32 -10.82 -18.69
N ASN A 4 -5.27 -11.02 -19.62
CA ASN A 4 -6.02 -9.94 -20.21
C ASN A 4 -7.03 -9.37 -19.19
N GLY A 5 -6.80 -8.13 -18.75
CA GLY A 5 -7.71 -7.35 -17.91
C GLY A 5 -7.36 -7.22 -16.42
N ILE A 6 -6.38 -7.96 -15.87
CA ILE A 6 -6.00 -7.82 -14.45
C ILE A 6 -5.39 -6.44 -14.18
N VAL A 7 -4.52 -5.98 -15.08
CA VAL A 7 -3.88 -4.65 -14.99
C VAL A 7 -4.93 -3.54 -15.01
N GLY A 8 -5.93 -3.64 -15.89
CA GLY A 8 -7.03 -2.66 -15.96
C GLY A 8 -7.89 -2.65 -14.71
N GLN A 9 -8.23 -3.83 -14.16
CA GLN A 9 -8.96 -3.94 -12.90
C GLN A 9 -8.17 -3.36 -11.73
N ALA A 10 -6.87 -3.67 -11.65
CA ALA A 10 -5.99 -3.14 -10.62
C ALA A 10 -5.91 -1.61 -10.69
N LEU A 11 -5.76 -1.04 -11.89
CA LEU A 11 -5.74 0.40 -12.09
C LEU A 11 -7.04 1.08 -11.63
N VAL A 12 -8.20 0.53 -12.02
CA VAL A 12 -9.51 1.05 -11.57
C VAL A 12 -9.65 0.96 -10.05
N ALA A 13 -9.25 -0.16 -9.44
CA ALA A 13 -9.29 -0.34 -7.99
C ALA A 13 -8.35 0.64 -7.26
N THR A 14 -7.14 0.87 -7.77
CA THR A 14 -6.21 1.86 -7.22
C THR A 14 -6.79 3.28 -7.28
N ILE A 15 -7.37 3.67 -8.42
CA ILE A 15 -8.02 4.98 -8.56
C ILE A 15 -9.20 5.10 -7.59
N ALA A 16 -10.04 4.07 -7.49
CA ALA A 16 -11.17 4.05 -6.56
C ALA A 16 -10.71 4.17 -5.10
N ALA A 17 -9.64 3.48 -4.71
CA ALA A 17 -9.06 3.56 -3.38
C ALA A 17 -8.49 4.96 -3.08
N ILE A 18 -7.72 5.55 -4.01
CA ILE A 18 -7.21 6.92 -3.87
C ILE A 18 -8.37 7.92 -3.74
N ALA A 19 -9.38 7.82 -4.61
CA ALA A 19 -10.55 8.71 -4.58
C ALA A 19 -11.34 8.55 -3.28
N GLY A 20 -11.53 7.30 -2.82
CA GLY A 20 -12.21 6.99 -1.56
C GLY A 20 -11.46 7.56 -0.35
N VAL A 21 -10.14 7.40 -0.30
CA VAL A 21 -9.30 7.97 0.76
C VAL A 21 -9.32 9.49 0.72
N LEU A 22 -9.18 10.10 -0.46
CA LEU A 22 -9.21 11.54 -0.63
C LEU A 22 -10.55 12.12 -0.16
N TRP A 23 -11.66 11.47 -0.52
CA TRP A 23 -12.99 11.86 -0.08
C TRP A 23 -13.16 11.73 1.44
N ALA A 24 -12.75 10.59 2.01
CA ALA A 24 -12.82 10.34 3.44
C ALA A 24 -11.95 11.32 4.26
N TYR A 25 -10.77 11.66 3.74
CA TYR A 25 -9.88 12.65 4.32
C TYR A 25 -10.48 14.06 4.26
N LYS A 26 -10.99 14.46 3.08
CA LYS A 26 -11.68 15.76 2.90
C LYS A 26 -12.91 15.92 3.79
N SER A 27 -13.59 14.83 4.14
CA SER A 27 -14.72 14.83 5.08
C SER A 27 -14.32 15.26 6.51
N LYS A 28 -13.04 15.48 6.82
CA LYS A 28 -12.48 15.85 8.15
C LYS A 28 -12.85 14.89 9.29
N ARG A 29 -13.43 13.72 8.98
CA ARG A 29 -13.76 12.69 9.97
C ARG A 29 -12.53 11.88 10.39
N ILE A 30 -11.55 11.73 9.49
CA ILE A 30 -10.33 10.99 9.75
C ILE A 30 -9.25 11.98 10.21
N ARG A 31 -8.72 11.78 11.42
CA ARG A 31 -7.59 12.56 11.95
C ARG A 31 -6.39 11.66 12.17
N VAL A 32 -5.28 11.99 11.55
CA VAL A 32 -4.00 11.29 11.75
C VAL A 32 -3.41 11.75 13.07
N THR A 33 -3.50 10.89 14.08
CA THR A 33 -2.92 11.15 15.40
C THR A 33 -1.48 10.67 15.48
N PRO A 34 -0.64 11.22 16.39
CA PRO A 34 0.72 10.72 16.59
C PRO A 34 0.79 9.24 16.99
N LYS A 35 -0.28 8.69 17.56
CA LYS A 35 -0.39 7.25 17.86
C LYS A 35 -0.61 6.45 16.57
N PHE A 36 -1.49 6.91 15.68
CA PHE A 36 -1.73 6.29 14.39
C PHE A 36 -0.45 6.21 13.55
N THR A 37 0.29 7.32 13.42
CA THR A 37 1.56 7.34 12.67
C THR A 37 2.57 6.35 13.24
N ARG A 38 2.71 6.27 14.58
CA ARG A 38 3.62 5.30 15.21
C ARG A 38 3.23 3.85 14.93
N VAL A 39 1.95 3.53 15.02
CA VAL A 39 1.43 2.19 14.71
C VAL A 39 1.65 1.85 13.23
N MET A 40 1.37 2.79 12.32
CA MET A 40 1.59 2.59 10.88
C MET A 40 3.05 2.42 10.51
N MET A 41 3.97 3.17 11.14
CA MET A 41 5.40 2.97 10.96
C MET A 41 5.84 1.59 11.45
N GLY A 42 5.34 1.14 12.62
CA GLY A 42 5.58 -0.23 13.10
C GLY A 42 5.03 -1.29 12.14
N ALA A 43 3.82 -1.10 11.61
CA ALA A 43 3.21 -1.98 10.63
C ALA A 43 3.98 -2.02 9.30
N LEU A 44 4.52 -0.87 8.85
CA LEU A 44 5.39 -0.80 7.68
C LEU A 44 6.65 -1.64 7.88
N PHE A 45 7.37 -1.47 8.99
CA PHE A 45 8.56 -2.27 9.26
C PHE A 45 8.23 -3.76 9.38
N GLY A 46 7.14 -4.11 10.05
CA GLY A 46 6.67 -5.50 10.13
C GLY A 46 6.38 -6.09 8.75
N TYR A 47 5.67 -5.34 7.90
CA TYR A 47 5.37 -5.76 6.53
C TYR A 47 6.64 -5.92 5.68
N LEU A 48 7.60 -5.00 5.80
CA LEU A 48 8.89 -5.10 5.11
C LEU A 48 9.70 -6.31 5.56
N ILE A 49 9.75 -6.59 6.87
CA ILE A 49 10.43 -7.77 7.42
C ILE A 49 9.78 -9.05 6.88
N LEU A 50 8.44 -9.12 6.85
CA LEU A 50 7.72 -10.26 6.27
C LEU A 50 7.99 -10.41 4.77
N GLY A 51 8.00 -9.30 4.03
CA GLY A 51 8.35 -9.30 2.60
C GLY A 51 9.78 -9.78 2.35
N PHE A 52 10.73 -9.32 3.16
CA PHE A 52 12.14 -9.72 3.07
C PHE A 52 12.35 -11.19 3.46
N GLY A 53 11.68 -11.65 4.52
CA GLY A 53 11.67 -13.06 4.91
C GLY A 53 11.03 -13.95 3.84
N SER A 54 9.94 -13.48 3.21
CA SER A 54 9.32 -14.14 2.07
C SER A 54 10.27 -14.25 0.88
N MET A 55 11.02 -13.18 0.58
CA MET A 55 12.02 -13.18 -0.48
C MET A 55 13.13 -14.20 -0.18
N ILE A 56 13.70 -14.19 1.03
CA ILE A 56 14.71 -15.18 1.44
C ILE A 56 14.15 -16.60 1.33
N GLY A 57 12.95 -16.84 1.89
CA GLY A 57 12.29 -18.14 1.84
C GLY A 57 12.05 -18.66 0.42
N SER A 58 11.80 -17.75 -0.53
CA SER A 58 11.61 -18.12 -1.94
C SER A 58 12.86 -18.79 -2.55
N PHE A 59 14.07 -18.36 -2.17
CA PHE A 59 15.33 -18.97 -2.61
C PHE A 59 15.52 -20.40 -2.08
N PHE A 60 14.85 -20.75 -0.97
CA PHE A 60 14.85 -22.09 -0.37
C PHE A 60 13.64 -22.94 -0.81
N GLY A 61 12.87 -22.51 -1.81
CA GLY A 61 11.73 -23.25 -2.35
C GLY A 61 10.42 -23.11 -1.57
N LEU A 62 10.34 -22.19 -0.59
CA LEU A 62 9.13 -21.96 0.19
C LEU A 62 7.98 -21.46 -0.70
N GLY A 63 6.78 -22.06 -0.56
CA GLY A 63 5.59 -21.65 -1.32
C GLY A 63 5.75 -21.76 -2.85
N ASN A 64 6.36 -22.85 -3.34
CA ASN A 64 6.67 -23.05 -4.77
C ASN A 64 7.56 -21.92 -5.35
N GLY A 65 8.48 -21.37 -4.54
CA GLY A 65 9.37 -20.28 -4.96
C GLY A 65 8.72 -18.89 -4.97
N MET A 66 7.51 -18.73 -4.39
CA MET A 66 6.87 -17.43 -4.18
C MET A 66 6.98 -16.92 -2.73
N GLY A 67 7.69 -17.66 -1.87
CA GLY A 67 7.85 -17.31 -0.46
C GLY A 67 6.54 -17.44 0.32
N LEU A 68 6.34 -16.58 1.32
CA LEU A 68 5.13 -16.55 2.17
C LEU A 68 3.86 -16.27 1.35
N TYR A 69 3.98 -15.59 0.21
CA TYR A 69 2.86 -15.34 -0.70
C TYR A 69 2.39 -16.59 -1.45
N GLY A 70 3.23 -17.63 -1.54
CA GLY A 70 2.88 -18.90 -2.18
C GLY A 70 2.39 -19.97 -1.22
N LEU A 71 2.34 -19.69 0.09
CA LEU A 71 1.74 -20.58 1.08
C LEU A 71 0.21 -20.41 1.02
N SER A 72 -0.51 -21.52 0.80
CA SER A 72 -1.97 -21.56 0.80
C SER A 72 -2.52 -20.92 2.08
N GLY A 73 -3.45 -19.96 1.93
CA GLY A 73 -4.06 -19.20 3.03
C GLY A 73 -3.30 -17.95 3.50
N PHE A 74 -1.96 -17.95 3.49
CA PHE A 74 -1.16 -16.78 3.90
C PHE A 74 -1.03 -15.72 2.79
N GLY A 75 -0.96 -16.15 1.53
CA GLY A 75 -0.86 -15.25 0.37
C GLY A 75 -2.00 -14.21 0.30
N PRO A 76 -3.28 -14.62 0.31
CA PRO A 76 -4.41 -13.70 0.28
C PRO A 76 -4.41 -12.76 1.49
N LEU A 77 -4.11 -13.26 2.70
CA LEU A 77 -4.11 -12.47 3.93
C LEU A 77 -3.04 -11.36 3.89
N LEU A 78 -1.83 -11.68 3.45
CA LEU A 78 -0.75 -10.71 3.31
C LEU A 78 -1.05 -9.68 2.22
N ALA A 79 -1.67 -10.09 1.11
CA ALA A 79 -2.06 -9.17 0.05
C ALA A 79 -3.17 -8.20 0.49
N VAL A 80 -4.21 -8.69 1.17
CA VAL A 80 -5.26 -7.83 1.76
C VAL A 80 -4.66 -6.88 2.80
N GLY A 81 -3.79 -7.40 3.68
CA GLY A 81 -3.07 -6.58 4.67
C GLY A 81 -2.20 -5.50 4.02
N GLY A 82 -1.50 -5.82 2.93
CA GLY A 82 -0.71 -4.88 2.14
C GLY A 82 -1.55 -3.77 1.52
N VAL A 83 -2.69 -4.12 0.88
CA VAL A 83 -3.62 -3.14 0.30
C VAL A 83 -4.18 -2.20 1.38
N LEU A 84 -4.60 -2.74 2.52
CA LEU A 84 -5.10 -1.94 3.64
C LEU A 84 -4.02 -1.00 4.19
N LEU A 85 -2.81 -1.51 4.39
CA LEU A 85 -1.68 -0.74 4.89
C LEU A 85 -1.31 0.39 3.92
N ALA A 86 -1.18 0.11 2.63
CA ALA A 86 -0.90 1.12 1.60
C ALA A 86 -2.00 2.19 1.53
N THR A 87 -3.27 1.78 1.69
CA THR A 87 -4.42 2.70 1.75
C THR A 87 -4.33 3.63 2.98
N PHE A 88 -3.90 3.12 4.14
CA PHE A 88 -3.66 3.95 5.32
C PHE A 88 -2.44 4.86 5.19
N PHE A 89 -1.42 4.44 4.45
CA PHE A 89 -0.29 5.31 4.10
C PHE A 89 -0.74 6.49 3.24
N LEU A 90 -1.66 6.31 2.29
CA LEU A 90 -2.23 7.43 1.52
C LEU A 90 -2.89 8.47 2.43
N VAL A 91 -3.58 8.04 3.49
CA VAL A 91 -4.16 8.95 4.49
C VAL A 91 -3.05 9.78 5.17
N MET A 92 -1.94 9.13 5.56
CA MET A 92 -0.81 9.83 6.17
C MET A 92 -0.11 10.79 5.21
N ASP A 93 0.00 10.42 3.92
CA ASP A 93 0.60 11.29 2.91
C ASP A 93 -0.22 12.57 2.75
N PHE A 94 -1.55 12.46 2.66
CA PHE A 94 -2.42 13.64 2.60
C PHE A 94 -2.35 14.51 3.86
N ASP A 95 -2.28 13.91 5.05
CA ASP A 95 -2.10 14.64 6.30
C ASP A 95 -0.74 15.35 6.40
N GLN A 96 0.33 14.71 5.94
CA GLN A 96 1.64 15.35 5.87
C GLN A 96 1.63 16.53 4.88
N ILE A 97 1.00 16.37 3.71
CA ILE A 97 0.84 17.44 2.73
C ILE A 97 0.08 18.62 3.33
N GLU A 98 -1.06 18.39 3.98
CA GLU A 98 -1.86 19.45 4.60
C GLU A 98 -1.08 20.17 5.71
N LYS A 99 -0.35 19.41 6.55
CA LYS A 99 0.51 19.99 7.60
C LYS A 99 1.64 20.84 7.03
N MET A 100 2.28 20.41 5.94
CA MET A 100 3.32 21.18 5.26
C MET A 100 2.78 22.48 4.67
N ILE A 101 1.58 22.46 4.10
CA ILE A 101 0.92 23.67 3.59
C ILE A 101 0.56 24.59 4.75
N ALA A 102 -0.02 24.05 5.83
CA ALA A 102 -0.42 24.82 7.00
C ALA A 102 0.76 25.44 7.76
N SER A 103 1.93 24.79 7.76
CA SER A 103 3.15 25.32 8.36
C SER A 103 3.90 26.32 7.45
N GLY A 104 3.40 26.58 6.24
CA GLY A 104 4.04 27.49 5.29
C GLY A 104 5.36 26.97 4.74
N ALA A 105 5.51 25.65 4.56
CA ALA A 105 6.73 25.05 4.06
C ALA A 105 7.12 25.62 2.68
N PRO A 106 8.42 25.88 2.41
CA PRO A 106 8.91 26.32 1.11
C PRO A 106 8.41 25.44 -0.04
N GLN A 107 8.08 26.06 -1.17
CA GLN A 107 7.61 25.36 -2.38
C GLN A 107 8.61 24.30 -2.87
N GLU A 108 9.90 24.53 -2.63
CA GLU A 108 10.98 23.58 -2.91
C GLU A 108 10.84 22.24 -2.17
N GLN A 109 9.97 22.13 -1.15
CA GLN A 109 9.72 20.86 -0.46
C GLN A 109 8.55 20.07 -1.05
N SER A 110 7.77 20.66 -1.95
CA SER A 110 6.61 20.03 -2.59
C SER A 110 6.95 18.74 -3.35
N TRP A 111 8.15 18.66 -3.95
CA TRP A 111 8.59 17.46 -4.66
C TRP A 111 8.75 16.26 -3.71
N ARG A 112 9.16 16.48 -2.46
CA ARG A 112 9.33 15.41 -1.46
C ARG A 112 7.97 14.81 -1.10
N ALA A 113 6.99 15.69 -0.93
CA ALA A 113 5.61 15.33 -0.65
C ALA A 113 4.99 14.55 -1.82
N GLY A 114 5.17 15.05 -3.05
CA GLY A 114 4.71 14.39 -4.27
C GLY A 114 5.39 13.03 -4.50
N PHE A 115 6.68 12.92 -4.18
CA PHE A 115 7.41 11.66 -4.27
C PHE A 115 6.88 10.62 -3.27
N ALA A 116 6.71 10.98 -2.00
CA ALA A 116 6.16 10.07 -1.00
C ALA A 116 4.76 9.55 -1.41
N LEU A 117 3.89 10.46 -1.85
CA LEU A 117 2.56 10.11 -2.35
C LEU A 117 2.65 9.15 -3.55
N MET A 118 3.53 9.43 -4.52
CA MET A 118 3.72 8.59 -5.70
C MET A 118 4.21 7.18 -5.33
N VAL A 119 5.16 7.06 -4.42
CA VAL A 119 5.65 5.77 -3.92
C VAL A 119 4.50 4.96 -3.30
N THR A 120 3.66 5.59 -2.47
CA THR A 120 2.51 4.93 -1.87
C THR A 120 1.47 4.50 -2.92
N VAL A 121 1.22 5.33 -3.93
CA VAL A 121 0.31 4.99 -5.04
C VAL A 121 0.81 3.78 -5.83
N VAL A 122 2.10 3.76 -6.18
CA VAL A 122 2.72 2.63 -6.88
C VAL A 122 2.69 1.38 -6.01
N TRP A 123 2.99 1.50 -4.72
CA TRP A 123 2.92 0.37 -3.80
C TRP A 123 1.50 -0.19 -3.69
N LEU A 124 0.48 0.66 -3.52
CA LEU A 124 -0.91 0.24 -3.52
C LEU A 124 -1.29 -0.50 -4.80
N TYR A 125 -0.86 0.00 -5.96
CA TYR A 125 -1.09 -0.67 -7.24
C TYR A 125 -0.48 -2.08 -7.27
N LEU A 126 0.77 -2.24 -6.80
CA LEU A 126 1.42 -3.55 -6.75
C LEU A 126 0.71 -4.52 -5.80
N GLU A 127 0.23 -4.05 -4.65
CA GLU A 127 -0.54 -4.88 -3.71
C GLU A 127 -1.89 -5.30 -4.28
N VAL A 128 -2.61 -4.38 -4.94
CA VAL A 128 -3.90 -4.69 -5.59
C VAL A 128 -3.70 -5.69 -6.72
N LEU A 129 -2.67 -5.49 -7.54
CA LEU A 129 -2.32 -6.42 -8.61
C LEU A 129 -1.99 -7.80 -8.05
N ARG A 130 -1.21 -7.85 -6.95
CA ARG A 130 -0.88 -9.11 -6.26
C ARG A 130 -2.12 -9.78 -5.70
N LEU A 131 -3.01 -9.03 -5.07
CA LEU A 131 -4.26 -9.54 -4.53
C LEU A 131 -5.13 -10.18 -5.62
N ILE A 132 -5.38 -9.46 -6.72
CA ILE A 132 -6.19 -9.97 -7.84
C ILE A 132 -5.50 -11.17 -8.50
N SER A 133 -4.17 -11.16 -8.58
CA SER A 133 -3.39 -12.29 -9.11
C SER A 133 -3.57 -13.55 -8.29
N ILE A 134 -3.49 -13.45 -6.96
CA ILE A 134 -3.69 -14.59 -6.04
C ILE A 134 -5.13 -15.10 -6.14
N LEU A 135 -6.13 -14.21 -6.07
CA LEU A 135 -7.56 -14.56 -6.13
C LEU A 135 -8.01 -15.18 -7.46
N ARG A 136 -7.23 -15.03 -8.54
CA ARG A 136 -7.50 -15.69 -9.83
C ARG A 136 -6.73 -16.99 -10.04
N ARG A 137 -5.70 -17.23 -9.22
CA ARG A 137 -4.83 -18.41 -9.33
C ARG A 137 -5.35 -19.59 -8.51
N ASP A 138 -6.16 -19.28 -7.50
CA ASP A 138 -7.02 -20.21 -6.75
C ASP A 138 -8.43 -20.25 -7.36
#